data_AF-A0A6I7QRB8-F1
#
_entry.id   AF-A0A6I7QRB8-F1
#
_cell.length_a   1.000
_cell.length_b   1.000
_cell.length_c   1.000
_cell.angle_alpha   90.00
_cell.angle_beta   90.00
_cell.angle_gamma   90.00
#
_symmetry.space_group_name_H-M   'P 1'
#
loop_
_entity.id
_entity.type
_entity.pdbx_description
1 polymer ?
#
loop_
_entity_poly.entity_id
_entity_poly.type
_entity_poly.pdbx_seq_one_letter_code
_entity_poly.pdbx_strand_id
1 'polypeptide(L)'
;MDGKLPWLRTCGKKIVDDTGSPRLLRGFGLGGWLLPEGYMWGMGPDCDRPRRMEELIRSSCGEAFAESFWRQYRNTFITEGDIQLIAEKGFNSLRLPFNSRTLFDVSSGPPVFREQEIARVDACVGWCRRAGIYVILDMHGAPGGQTGTNIDDSERDLPELFTEEGYREQCVAMWLLLARRYAEEPTVAAYDLLNEPLAPQFCHLAPQVMPLYRRIRDAIRSVDPRHMIMLEGIRWASDVSIFSDLVPGDFDSNWMLQFHKYWNRPDEESMQSFLDAREQLEVPLIMGEGGENNLPWYTSAFPLLESLDISWNFWTWKKIACHNSPVTFPQPMGWPPLPGGQNQKELWEAFLAASTERSEINHAVFCALNRQAPLTVPAEQFSSSRINGPRLPGAILRKNETATIRFKDGHHGEPEYQRQRGEDQPADQELYVALQSGESLSYLLRGGPSLQSTLALELRTTGSCSLSVLLDDHEVSVLQIPGAEAPTETGTDGTVTDGTVTDGTMADGWREIEICTLEIQPGAHMLTLLITTGAADISRIILKEADL
;
A
#
# COMPACT_ATOMS: atom_id res chain seq x y z
N MET A 1 -14.87 16.87 19.06
CA MET A 1 -13.97 16.73 20.23
C MET A 1 -12.78 17.64 19.96
N ASP A 2 -12.55 18.66 20.78
CA ASP A 2 -11.37 19.54 20.67
C ASP A 2 -10.06 18.84 21.13
N GLY A 3 -10.02 17.51 21.03
CA GLY A 3 -9.04 16.65 21.66
C GLY A 3 -7.80 16.50 20.79
N LYS A 4 -6.68 17.06 21.26
CA LYS A 4 -5.37 16.75 20.72
C LYS A 4 -5.18 15.23 20.71
N LEU A 5 -4.67 14.69 19.60
CA LEU A 5 -4.22 13.31 19.55
C LEU A 5 -3.15 13.07 20.64
N PRO A 6 -3.11 11.88 21.27
CA PRO A 6 -2.05 11.56 22.21
C PRO A 6 -0.70 11.53 21.49
N TRP A 7 0.37 11.78 22.24
CA TRP A 7 1.72 11.66 21.68
C TRP A 7 2.04 10.21 21.35
N LEU A 8 2.68 9.98 20.20
CA LEU A 8 3.22 8.68 19.84
C LEU A 8 4.72 8.61 20.13
N ARG A 9 5.17 7.43 20.52
CA ARG A 9 6.58 7.09 20.67
C ARG A 9 6.82 5.61 20.38
N THR A 10 8.07 5.25 20.16
CA THR A 10 8.49 3.87 20.08
C THR A 10 8.69 3.27 21.48
N CYS A 11 8.47 1.97 21.59
CA CYS A 11 8.65 1.18 22.80
C CYS A 11 9.07 -0.23 22.39
N GLY A 12 10.38 -0.45 22.27
CA GLY A 12 10.91 -1.61 21.59
C GLY A 12 10.34 -1.68 20.16
N LYS A 13 9.82 -2.85 19.80
CA LYS A 13 9.30 -3.17 18.46
C LYS A 13 7.93 -2.56 18.13
N LYS A 14 7.35 -1.74 19.03
CA LYS A 14 5.98 -1.22 18.91
C LYS A 14 5.93 0.30 18.95
N ILE A 15 4.95 0.87 18.24
CA ILE A 15 4.51 2.25 18.45
C ILE A 15 3.47 2.22 19.57
N VAL A 16 3.59 3.13 20.54
CA VAL A 16 2.64 3.28 21.64
C VAL A 16 2.24 4.74 21.78
N ASP A 17 1.06 4.98 22.34
CA ASP A 17 0.67 6.32 22.76
C ASP A 17 1.22 6.68 24.17
N ASP A 18 0.85 7.86 24.67
CA ASP A 18 1.23 8.37 25.99
C ASP A 18 0.72 7.52 27.16
N THR A 19 -0.33 6.71 26.96
CA THR A 19 -0.81 5.72 27.94
C THR A 19 0.00 4.42 27.93
N GLY A 20 0.88 4.24 26.93
CA GLY A 20 1.60 3.00 26.69
C GLY A 20 0.79 1.96 25.89
N SER A 21 -0.38 2.34 25.37
CA SER A 21 -1.20 1.46 24.56
C SER A 21 -0.61 1.31 23.15
N PRO A 22 -0.43 0.09 22.63
CA PRO A 22 0.02 -0.11 21.26
C PRO A 22 -0.88 0.58 20.23
N ARG A 23 -0.26 1.14 19.20
CA ARG A 23 -0.92 1.79 18.07
C ARG A 23 -0.36 1.21 16.77
N LEU A 24 -1.25 0.75 15.92
CA LEU A 24 -0.93 0.39 14.54
C LEU A 24 -1.40 1.52 13.64
N LEU A 25 -0.47 2.12 12.90
CA LEU A 25 -0.79 3.16 11.93
C LEU A 25 -1.22 2.50 10.62
N ARG A 26 -2.40 2.87 10.13
CA ARG A 26 -3.02 2.39 8.89
C ARG A 26 -3.42 3.63 8.11
N GLY A 27 -2.77 3.89 6.99
CA GLY A 27 -2.91 5.18 6.31
C GLY A 27 -2.64 5.16 4.83
N PHE A 28 -2.53 6.36 4.26
CA PHE A 28 -2.28 6.58 2.85
C PHE A 28 -1.15 7.60 2.66
N GLY A 29 -0.35 7.41 1.62
CA GLY A 29 0.52 8.46 1.11
C GLY A 29 -0.25 9.41 0.20
N LEU A 30 -0.07 10.71 0.41
CA LEU A 30 -0.58 11.76 -0.48
C LEU A 30 0.36 12.03 -1.65
N GLY A 31 0.82 10.97 -2.31
CA GLY A 31 1.56 11.07 -3.56
C GLY A 31 0.72 11.82 -4.60
N GLY A 32 1.39 12.57 -5.47
CA GLY A 32 0.71 13.40 -6.46
C GLY A 32 0.53 14.84 -6.01
N TRP A 33 0.51 15.15 -4.71
CA TRP A 33 0.13 16.49 -4.25
C TRP A 33 1.29 17.50 -4.17
N LEU A 34 2.09 17.44 -3.10
CA LEU A 34 3.24 18.34 -2.92
C LEU A 34 4.53 17.80 -3.56
N LEU A 35 4.46 16.56 -4.07
CA LEU A 35 5.40 15.97 -5.02
C LEU A 35 4.61 15.09 -6.01
N PRO A 36 4.30 15.61 -7.22
CA PRO A 36 3.70 14.81 -8.28
C PRO A 36 4.73 14.01 -9.08
N GLU A 37 4.39 12.76 -9.39
CA GLU A 37 5.14 11.89 -10.30
C GLU A 37 4.38 11.66 -11.62
N GLY A 38 5.12 11.54 -12.71
CA GLY A 38 4.57 11.51 -14.07
C GLY A 38 3.56 10.39 -14.28
N TYR A 39 3.88 9.20 -13.77
CA TYR A 39 3.00 8.04 -13.92
C TYR A 39 1.64 8.25 -13.26
N MET A 40 1.57 9.03 -12.17
CA MET A 40 0.30 9.34 -11.49
C MET A 40 -0.61 10.23 -12.33
N TRP A 41 0.01 10.98 -13.24
CA TRP A 41 -0.66 11.79 -14.24
C TRP A 41 -0.75 11.07 -15.58
N GLY A 42 -0.37 9.79 -15.70
CA GLY A 42 -0.39 9.05 -16.96
C GLY A 42 0.64 9.57 -17.99
N MET A 43 1.71 10.22 -17.53
CA MET A 43 2.79 10.74 -18.33
C MET A 43 3.92 9.72 -18.51
N GLY A 44 4.66 9.85 -19.61
CA GLY A 44 5.83 9.04 -19.92
C GLY A 44 7.11 9.53 -19.23
N PRO A 45 8.23 8.83 -19.46
CA PRO A 45 9.52 9.09 -18.79
C PRO A 45 10.08 10.50 -19.05
N ASP A 46 9.71 11.14 -20.16
CA ASP A 46 10.15 12.50 -20.49
C ASP A 46 9.54 13.57 -19.56
N CYS A 47 8.47 13.24 -18.84
CA CYS A 47 7.77 14.13 -17.90
C CYS A 47 7.43 13.39 -16.60
N ASP A 48 8.45 12.76 -16.02
CA ASP A 48 8.34 11.82 -14.91
C ASP A 48 8.32 12.45 -13.50
N ARG A 49 8.72 13.72 -13.35
CA ARG A 49 8.90 14.37 -12.04
C ARG A 49 8.56 15.87 -12.05
N PRO A 50 8.42 16.52 -10.88
CA PRO A 50 7.88 17.88 -10.77
C PRO A 50 8.56 18.91 -11.67
N ARG A 51 9.90 19.00 -11.68
CA ARG A 51 10.61 20.00 -12.51
C ARG A 51 10.34 19.86 -14.01
N ARG A 52 10.17 18.62 -14.50
CA ARG A 52 9.93 18.35 -15.93
C ARG A 52 8.49 18.69 -16.30
N MET A 53 7.54 18.42 -15.40
CA MET A 53 6.15 18.88 -15.54
C MET A 53 6.05 20.40 -15.55
N GLU A 54 6.72 21.06 -14.61
CA GLU A 54 6.77 22.52 -14.54
C GLU A 54 7.32 23.11 -15.84
N GLU A 55 8.42 22.57 -16.36
CA GLU A 55 9.02 23.00 -17.63
C GLU A 55 8.08 22.76 -18.82
N LEU A 56 7.41 21.61 -18.87
CA LEU A 56 6.48 21.30 -19.95
C LEU A 56 5.32 22.30 -19.97
N ILE A 57 4.67 22.53 -18.82
CA ILE A 57 3.56 23.49 -18.72
C ILE A 57 4.03 24.90 -19.06
N ARG A 58 5.19 25.32 -18.54
CA ARG A 58 5.76 26.65 -18.77
C ARG A 58 6.08 26.88 -20.25
N SER A 59 6.74 25.92 -20.89
CA SER A 59 7.12 26.02 -22.31
C SER A 59 5.91 25.89 -23.25
N SER A 60 4.88 25.12 -22.88
CA SER A 60 3.69 24.91 -23.71
C SER A 60 2.61 26.00 -23.55
N CYS A 61 2.48 26.59 -22.35
CA CYS A 61 1.37 27.47 -22.00
C CYS A 61 1.79 28.89 -21.55
N GLY A 62 3.07 29.10 -21.25
CA GLY A 62 3.62 30.35 -20.75
C GLY A 62 3.58 30.50 -19.22
N GLU A 63 4.45 31.35 -18.70
CA GLU A 63 4.72 31.54 -17.26
C GLU A 63 3.46 31.81 -16.43
N ALA A 64 2.64 32.78 -16.84
CA ALA A 64 1.45 33.18 -16.09
C ALA A 64 0.41 32.05 -15.98
N PHE A 65 0.32 31.19 -17.01
CA PHE A 65 -0.54 30.02 -16.96
C PHE A 65 0.03 28.97 -16.02
N ALA A 66 1.33 28.68 -16.11
CA ALA A 66 1.98 27.69 -15.25
C ALA A 66 1.86 28.05 -13.76
N GLU A 67 2.10 29.31 -13.39
CA GLU A 67 1.94 29.79 -12.01
C GLU A 67 0.49 29.61 -11.53
N SER A 68 -0.48 29.99 -12.35
CA SER A 68 -1.90 29.84 -12.04
C SER A 68 -2.32 28.37 -11.91
N PHE A 69 -1.83 27.50 -12.80
CA PHE A 69 -2.10 26.07 -12.80
C PHE A 69 -1.60 25.43 -11.50
N TRP A 70 -0.32 25.62 -11.16
CA TRP A 70 0.26 25.01 -9.96
C TRP A 70 -0.37 25.49 -8.67
N ARG A 71 -0.71 26.79 -8.59
CA ARG A 71 -1.45 27.34 -7.45
C ARG A 71 -2.81 26.69 -7.32
N GLN A 72 -3.56 26.53 -8.41
CA GLN A 72 -4.86 25.87 -8.38
C GLN A 72 -4.73 24.39 -8.03
N TYR A 73 -3.86 23.66 -8.73
CA TYR A 73 -3.60 22.24 -8.47
C TYR A 73 -3.31 21.95 -6.99
N ARG A 74 -2.36 22.68 -6.38
CA ARG A 74 -2.02 22.48 -4.96
C ARG A 74 -3.14 22.90 -4.00
N ASN A 75 -4.05 23.78 -4.40
CA ASN A 75 -5.22 24.17 -3.61
C ASN A 75 -6.36 23.14 -3.64
N THR A 76 -6.47 22.36 -4.71
CA THR A 76 -7.70 21.60 -5.01
C THR A 76 -7.48 20.10 -5.23
N PHE A 77 -6.25 19.65 -5.48
CA PHE A 77 -5.97 18.23 -5.70
C PHE A 77 -6.21 17.40 -4.44
N ILE A 78 -5.82 17.89 -3.25
CA ILE A 78 -6.16 17.34 -1.95
C ILE A 78 -6.84 18.40 -1.11
N THR A 79 -7.91 18.01 -0.42
CA THR A 79 -8.75 18.89 0.41
C THR A 79 -9.00 18.28 1.79
N GLU A 80 -9.63 19.03 2.69
CA GLU A 80 -10.09 18.51 3.97
C GLU A 80 -11.06 17.32 3.82
N GLY A 81 -11.86 17.30 2.74
CA GLY A 81 -12.79 16.20 2.46
C GLY A 81 -12.08 14.87 2.21
N ASP A 82 -10.91 14.88 1.56
CA ASP A 82 -10.09 13.69 1.39
C ASP A 82 -9.65 13.14 2.76
N ILE A 83 -9.23 14.02 3.67
CA ILE A 83 -8.77 13.66 5.03
C ILE A 83 -9.93 13.11 5.88
N GLN A 84 -11.12 13.72 5.76
CA GLN A 84 -12.33 13.22 6.42
C GLN A 84 -12.70 11.83 5.92
N LEU A 85 -12.65 11.59 4.61
CA LEU A 85 -12.93 10.28 4.02
C LEU A 85 -11.95 9.21 4.53
N ILE A 86 -10.65 9.52 4.64
CA ILE A 86 -9.66 8.60 5.23
C ILE A 86 -10.09 8.18 6.65
N ALA A 87 -10.46 9.15 7.49
CA ALA A 87 -10.89 8.89 8.86
C ALA A 87 -12.21 8.10 8.91
N GLU A 88 -13.20 8.46 8.08
CA GLU A 88 -14.50 7.77 7.98
C GLU A 88 -14.38 6.31 7.57
N LYS A 89 -13.36 5.96 6.77
CA LYS A 89 -13.05 4.59 6.37
C LYS A 89 -12.25 3.79 7.41
N GLY A 90 -11.98 4.39 8.57
CA GLY A 90 -11.34 3.73 9.71
C GLY A 90 -9.80 3.71 9.66
N PHE A 91 -9.20 4.58 8.86
CA PHE A 91 -7.75 4.78 8.80
C PHE A 91 -7.33 5.93 9.72
N ASN A 92 -6.11 5.87 10.25
CA ASN A 92 -5.68 6.72 11.36
C ASN A 92 -4.34 7.43 11.13
N SER A 93 -3.74 7.28 9.94
CA SER A 93 -2.50 7.99 9.58
C SER A 93 -2.50 8.46 8.14
N LEU A 94 -1.60 9.40 7.87
CA LEU A 94 -1.31 10.01 6.59
C LEU A 94 0.21 10.15 6.45
N ARG A 95 0.79 9.75 5.32
CA ARG A 95 2.14 10.17 4.93
C ARG A 95 2.02 11.34 3.96
N LEU A 96 2.71 12.44 4.25
CA LEU A 96 2.70 13.68 3.45
C LEU A 96 4.07 13.88 2.78
N PRO A 97 4.26 13.30 1.59
CA PRO A 97 5.39 13.57 0.72
C PRO A 97 5.46 15.05 0.35
N PHE A 98 6.64 15.66 0.49
CA PHE A 98 6.87 17.00 -0.03
C PHE A 98 8.21 17.12 -0.76
N ASN A 99 8.22 18.00 -1.76
CA ASN A 99 9.45 18.41 -2.44
C ASN A 99 10.07 19.62 -1.73
N SER A 100 11.36 19.51 -1.36
CA SER A 100 12.09 20.59 -0.70
C SER A 100 12.15 21.87 -1.55
N ARG A 101 12.23 21.76 -2.88
CA ARG A 101 12.25 22.91 -3.80
C ARG A 101 10.92 23.67 -3.81
N THR A 102 9.82 22.95 -3.61
CA THR A 102 8.49 23.54 -3.49
C THR A 102 8.34 24.23 -2.13
N LEU A 103 8.79 23.58 -1.05
CA LEU A 103 8.51 24.07 0.30
C LEU A 103 9.47 25.19 0.76
N PHE A 104 10.69 25.22 0.23
CA PHE A 104 11.73 26.15 0.66
C PHE A 104 12.26 27.04 -0.46
N ASP A 105 12.73 28.22 -0.06
CA ASP A 105 13.57 29.09 -0.87
C ASP A 105 14.98 29.13 -0.28
N VAL A 106 15.99 28.95 -1.13
CA VAL A 106 17.42 28.96 -0.79
C VAL A 106 18.19 30.08 -1.52
N SER A 107 17.48 30.95 -2.25
CA SER A 107 18.09 32.01 -3.08
C SER A 107 18.78 33.11 -2.26
N SER A 108 18.42 33.27 -0.99
CA SER A 108 18.95 34.30 -0.09
C SER A 108 19.96 33.77 0.95
N GLY A 109 20.41 32.52 0.80
CA GLY A 109 21.35 31.87 1.73
C GLY A 109 20.71 30.66 2.42
N PRO A 110 20.65 30.62 3.77
CA PRO A 110 19.98 29.52 4.49
C PRO A 110 18.54 29.33 4.01
N PRO A 111 18.01 28.08 4.03
CA PRO A 111 16.65 27.83 3.60
C PRO A 111 15.64 28.64 4.44
N VAL A 112 14.61 29.16 3.78
CA VAL A 112 13.42 29.74 4.41
C VAL A 112 12.17 29.13 3.81
N PHE A 113 11.07 29.08 4.57
CA PHE A 113 9.82 28.56 4.02
C PHE A 113 9.27 29.47 2.92
N ARG A 114 8.71 28.88 1.87
CA ARG A 114 7.75 29.58 1.02
C ARG A 114 6.43 29.64 1.78
N GLU A 115 6.07 30.83 2.26
CA GLU A 115 4.92 31.04 3.16
C GLU A 115 3.61 30.39 2.66
N GLN A 116 3.32 30.48 1.36
CA GLN A 116 2.11 29.87 0.80
C GLN A 116 2.13 28.34 0.85
N GLU A 117 3.30 27.71 0.64
CA GLU A 117 3.41 26.25 0.59
C GLU A 117 3.47 25.64 1.99
N ILE A 118 4.17 26.28 2.94
CA ILE A 118 4.15 25.82 4.34
C ILE A 118 2.75 25.96 4.96
N ALA A 119 1.99 26.99 4.60
CA ALA A 119 0.60 27.13 5.02
C ALA A 119 -0.30 25.97 4.56
N ARG A 120 0.05 25.28 3.45
CA ARG A 120 -0.66 24.06 3.01
C ARG A 120 -0.37 22.89 3.92
N VAL A 121 0.88 22.73 4.31
CA VAL A 121 1.29 21.69 5.27
C VAL A 121 0.59 21.95 6.60
N ASP A 122 0.55 23.20 7.09
CA ASP A 122 -0.18 23.56 8.30
C ASP A 122 -1.69 23.26 8.19
N ALA A 123 -2.29 23.57 7.04
CA ALA A 123 -3.69 23.28 6.79
C ALA A 123 -3.96 21.77 6.82
N CYS A 124 -3.11 20.97 6.18
CA CYS A 124 -3.20 19.50 6.20
C CYS A 124 -3.06 18.93 7.61
N VAL A 125 -2.07 19.38 8.37
CA VAL A 125 -1.92 19.00 9.79
C VAL A 125 -3.15 19.44 10.60
N GLY A 126 -3.73 20.60 10.30
CA GLY A 126 -4.97 21.08 10.89
C GLY A 126 -6.20 20.24 10.55
N TRP A 127 -6.32 19.75 9.30
CA TRP A 127 -7.36 18.82 8.86
C TRP A 127 -7.25 17.50 9.59
N CYS A 128 -6.03 16.96 9.65
CA CYS A 128 -5.74 15.69 10.32
C CYS A 128 -6.05 15.75 11.81
N ARG A 129 -5.72 16.87 12.47
CA ARG A 129 -6.07 17.12 13.88
C ARG A 129 -7.58 17.07 14.12
N ARG A 130 -8.37 17.68 13.23
CA ARG A 130 -9.84 17.68 13.34
C ARG A 130 -10.45 16.31 13.06
N ALA A 131 -9.86 15.56 12.13
CA ALA A 131 -10.27 14.22 11.76
C ALA A 131 -9.80 13.14 12.76
N GLY A 132 -8.85 13.46 13.65
CA GLY A 132 -8.28 12.50 14.58
C GLY A 132 -7.32 11.51 13.92
N ILE A 133 -6.61 11.92 12.87
CA ILE A 133 -5.59 11.11 12.20
C ILE A 133 -4.20 11.74 12.36
N TYR A 134 -3.17 10.91 12.40
CA TYR A 134 -1.78 11.35 12.48
C TYR A 134 -1.20 11.71 11.11
N VAL A 135 -0.19 12.57 11.08
CA VAL A 135 0.57 12.92 9.88
C VAL A 135 2.04 12.57 10.05
N ILE A 136 2.63 11.92 9.06
CA ILE A 136 4.06 11.69 8.91
C ILE A 136 4.55 12.68 7.85
N LEU A 137 5.51 13.53 8.20
CA LEU A 137 6.11 14.47 7.24
C LEU A 137 7.29 13.77 6.56
N ASP A 138 7.28 13.74 5.24
CA ASP A 138 8.24 12.99 4.43
C ASP A 138 8.98 13.92 3.44
N MET A 139 10.30 14.01 3.62
CA MET A 139 11.17 14.71 2.66
C MET A 139 11.42 13.83 1.43
N HIS A 140 10.42 13.86 0.55
CA HIS A 140 10.32 12.97 -0.59
C HIS A 140 11.15 13.43 -1.80
N GLY A 141 11.33 14.74 -1.95
CA GLY A 141 12.28 15.33 -2.89
C GLY A 141 13.31 16.15 -2.12
N ALA A 142 14.45 15.55 -1.78
CA ALA A 142 15.50 16.24 -1.04
C ALA A 142 16.34 17.18 -1.95
N PRO A 143 17.04 18.18 -1.38
CA PRO A 143 17.95 19.02 -2.15
C PRO A 143 18.98 18.18 -2.93
N GLY A 144 19.10 18.42 -4.23
CA GLY A 144 19.99 17.65 -5.12
C GLY A 144 19.51 16.24 -5.50
N GLY A 145 18.41 15.76 -4.91
CA GLY A 145 17.90 14.40 -5.10
C GLY A 145 18.67 13.36 -4.27
N GLN A 146 17.93 12.41 -3.70
CA GLN A 146 18.46 11.34 -2.86
C GLN A 146 18.49 9.98 -3.59
N THR A 147 17.73 9.83 -4.66
CA THR A 147 17.63 8.57 -5.41
C THR A 147 18.32 8.68 -6.76
N GLY A 148 18.14 9.82 -7.45
CA GLY A 148 18.60 10.05 -8.82
C GLY A 148 17.66 9.49 -9.89
N THR A 149 16.38 9.29 -9.58
CA THR A 149 15.37 8.70 -10.50
C THR A 149 14.01 9.42 -10.38
N ASN A 150 13.00 9.00 -11.13
CA ASN A 150 11.69 9.67 -11.27
C ASN A 150 10.93 9.98 -9.98
N ILE A 151 11.19 9.23 -8.91
CA ILE A 151 10.50 9.32 -7.62
C ILE A 151 10.98 10.51 -6.77
N ASP A 152 12.11 11.12 -7.13
CA ASP A 152 12.60 12.35 -6.53
C ASP A 152 12.52 13.51 -7.53
N ASP A 153 13.04 14.69 -7.16
CA ASP A 153 13.11 15.84 -8.06
C ASP A 153 14.55 16.18 -8.46
N SER A 154 15.41 15.15 -8.60
CA SER A 154 16.80 15.29 -9.07
C SER A 154 16.84 15.94 -10.46
N GLU A 155 17.75 16.90 -10.63
CA GLU A 155 17.88 17.62 -11.90
C GLU A 155 18.63 16.82 -12.96
N ARG A 156 19.70 16.14 -12.52
CA ARG A 156 20.68 15.48 -13.39
C ARG A 156 20.59 13.96 -13.38
N ASP A 157 19.50 13.40 -12.84
CA ASP A 157 19.37 11.95 -12.63
C ASP A 157 20.51 11.37 -11.78
N LEU A 158 20.94 12.15 -10.77
CA LEU A 158 22.01 11.82 -9.85
C LEU A 158 21.55 12.11 -8.41
N PRO A 159 21.98 11.30 -7.43
CA PRO A 159 21.64 11.53 -6.03
C PRO A 159 22.63 12.52 -5.39
N GLU A 160 22.57 13.78 -5.83
CA GLU A 160 23.60 14.77 -5.51
C GLU A 160 23.60 15.21 -4.04
N LEU A 161 22.54 14.89 -3.31
CA LEU A 161 22.52 14.95 -1.85
C LEU A 161 23.73 14.22 -1.22
N PHE A 162 24.17 13.11 -1.82
CA PHE A 162 25.27 12.30 -1.28
C PHE A 162 26.64 12.63 -1.88
N THR A 163 26.72 13.52 -2.86
CA THR A 163 28.00 13.95 -3.46
C THR A 163 28.37 15.38 -3.10
N GLU A 164 27.39 16.27 -2.92
CA GLU A 164 27.61 17.70 -2.69
C GLU A 164 27.32 18.12 -1.25
N GLU A 165 28.29 18.77 -0.59
CA GLU A 165 28.14 19.19 0.81
C GLU A 165 27.05 20.26 0.99
N GLY A 166 26.91 21.17 0.03
CA GLY A 166 25.89 22.22 0.09
C GLY A 166 24.46 21.66 0.14
N TYR A 167 24.17 20.57 -0.58
CA TYR A 167 22.85 19.93 -0.52
C TYR A 167 22.61 19.23 0.83
N ARG A 168 23.65 18.64 1.44
CA ARG A 168 23.56 18.07 2.80
C ARG A 168 23.27 19.15 3.84
N GLU A 169 23.98 20.27 3.78
CA GLU A 169 23.77 21.41 4.69
C GLU A 169 22.34 21.97 4.54
N GLN A 170 21.85 22.11 3.31
CA GLN A 170 20.47 22.53 3.05
C GLN A 170 19.45 21.56 3.64
N CYS A 171 19.60 20.25 3.40
CA CYS A 171 18.71 19.22 3.93
C CYS A 171 18.63 19.26 5.47
N VAL A 172 19.79 19.33 6.14
CA VAL A 172 19.86 19.44 7.61
C VAL A 172 19.17 20.72 8.12
N ALA A 173 19.39 21.85 7.46
CA ALA A 173 18.77 23.13 7.84
C ALA A 173 17.25 23.14 7.59
N MET A 174 16.77 22.51 6.52
CA MET A 174 15.33 22.36 6.24
C MET A 174 14.63 21.50 7.30
N TRP A 175 15.23 20.39 7.71
CA TRP A 175 14.72 19.55 8.79
C TRP A 175 14.70 20.28 10.14
N LEU A 176 15.73 21.07 10.46
CA LEU A 176 15.74 21.92 11.65
C LEU A 176 14.54 22.88 11.69
N LEU A 177 14.18 23.48 10.54
CA LEU A 177 13.05 24.40 10.44
C LEU A 177 11.70 23.69 10.62
N LEU A 178 11.52 22.53 9.99
CA LEU A 178 10.32 21.71 10.13
C LEU A 178 10.14 21.22 11.57
N ALA A 179 11.19 20.65 12.16
CA ALA A 179 11.18 20.20 13.54
C ALA A 179 10.84 21.35 14.50
N ARG A 180 11.47 22.52 14.34
CA ARG A 180 11.15 23.69 15.16
C ARG A 180 9.69 24.13 15.02
N ARG A 181 9.12 24.07 13.81
CA ARG A 181 7.74 24.46 13.55
C ARG A 181 6.74 23.52 14.21
N TYR A 182 6.99 22.22 14.14
CA TYR A 182 6.04 21.19 14.57
C TYR A 182 6.38 20.55 15.93
N ALA A 183 7.44 20.99 16.63
CA ALA A 183 7.89 20.41 17.90
C ALA A 183 6.78 20.22 18.97
N GLU A 184 5.76 21.08 18.97
CA GLU A 184 4.63 21.07 19.90
C GLU A 184 3.31 20.51 19.32
N GLU A 185 3.38 19.84 18.17
CA GLU A 185 2.21 19.38 17.41
C GLU A 185 2.06 17.86 17.41
N PRO A 186 1.31 17.26 18.35
CA PRO A 186 1.18 15.80 18.46
C PRO A 186 0.43 15.14 17.29
N THR A 187 -0.27 15.91 16.45
CA THR A 187 -0.83 15.38 15.20
C THR A 187 0.27 14.93 14.25
N VAL A 188 1.45 15.54 14.30
CA VAL A 188 2.62 15.00 13.61
C VAL A 188 3.11 13.79 14.41
N ALA A 189 3.11 12.60 13.81
CA ALA A 189 3.57 11.39 14.46
C ALA A 189 5.08 11.20 14.32
N ALA A 190 5.62 11.50 13.14
CA ALA A 190 7.01 11.25 12.82
C ALA A 190 7.56 12.15 11.71
N TYR A 191 8.88 12.24 11.67
CA TYR A 191 9.68 12.79 10.60
C TYR A 191 10.34 11.67 9.82
N ASP A 192 9.93 11.51 8.57
CA ASP A 192 10.50 10.58 7.62
C ASP A 192 11.59 11.26 6.80
N LEU A 193 12.84 10.93 7.13
CA LEU A 193 13.97 11.80 6.83
C LEU A 193 14.28 11.93 5.34
N LEU A 194 14.18 10.83 4.59
CA LEU A 194 14.46 10.74 3.17
C LEU A 194 13.70 9.57 2.56
N ASN A 195 12.99 9.85 1.47
CA ASN A 195 12.35 8.84 0.64
C ASN A 195 13.34 8.09 -0.26
N GLU A 196 13.31 6.77 -0.23
CA GLU A 196 14.01 5.87 -1.15
C GLU A 196 15.47 6.23 -1.48
N PRO A 197 16.37 6.37 -0.48
CA PRO A 197 17.78 6.68 -0.74
C PRO A 197 18.43 5.70 -1.72
N LEU A 198 19.13 6.24 -2.72
CA LEU A 198 19.97 5.54 -3.70
C LEU A 198 19.25 4.44 -4.50
N ALA A 199 19.12 4.65 -5.81
CA ALA A 199 18.87 3.55 -6.73
C ALA A 199 20.05 2.53 -6.73
N PRO A 200 19.86 1.27 -7.17
CA PRO A 200 20.88 0.22 -7.17
C PRO A 200 22.19 0.63 -7.82
N GLN A 201 22.14 1.37 -8.93
CA GLN A 201 23.34 1.87 -9.62
C GLN A 201 24.15 2.88 -8.79
N PHE A 202 23.56 3.50 -7.78
CA PHE A 202 24.21 4.49 -6.92
C PHE A 202 24.56 3.97 -5.52
N CYS A 203 24.36 2.67 -5.25
CA CYS A 203 24.65 2.09 -3.93
C CYS A 203 26.12 2.15 -3.49
N HIS A 204 27.05 2.50 -4.39
CA HIS A 204 28.42 2.84 -4.02
C HIS A 204 28.51 4.06 -3.08
N LEU A 205 27.46 4.89 -3.02
CA LEU A 205 27.33 6.03 -2.11
C LEU A 205 26.70 5.67 -0.75
N ALA A 206 26.32 4.41 -0.51
CA ALA A 206 25.70 3.98 0.74
C ALA A 206 26.45 4.43 2.02
N PRO A 207 27.80 4.49 2.05
CA PRO A 207 28.52 5.01 3.23
C PRO A 207 28.20 6.48 3.60
N GLN A 208 27.55 7.25 2.72
CA GLN A 208 27.17 8.65 2.98
C GLN A 208 25.81 8.80 3.67
N VAL A 209 24.96 7.77 3.64
CA VAL A 209 23.57 7.83 4.13
C VAL A 209 23.52 7.99 5.65
N MET A 210 24.15 7.06 6.39
CA MET A 210 24.13 7.08 7.86
C MET A 210 24.77 8.35 8.48
N PRO A 211 25.91 8.87 7.98
CA PRO A 211 26.43 10.16 8.42
C PRO A 211 25.43 11.31 8.25
N LEU A 212 24.70 11.36 7.14
CA LEU A 212 23.69 12.39 6.91
C LEU A 212 22.49 12.22 7.86
N TYR A 213 21.98 11.00 8.04
CA TYR A 213 20.90 10.73 9.00
C TYR A 213 21.24 11.18 10.42
N ARG A 214 22.47 10.95 10.88
CA ARG A 214 22.92 11.43 12.20
C ARG A 214 22.93 12.95 12.29
N ARG A 215 23.38 13.65 11.24
CA ARG A 215 23.36 15.14 11.19
C ARG A 215 21.94 15.68 11.22
N ILE A 216 21.02 15.07 10.48
CA ILE A 216 19.61 15.47 10.46
C ILE A 216 18.98 15.24 11.82
N ARG A 217 19.17 14.04 12.42
CA ARG A 217 18.72 13.71 13.78
C ARG A 217 19.20 14.73 14.79
N ASP A 218 20.50 15.06 14.81
CA ASP A 218 21.07 15.98 15.78
C ASP A 218 20.46 17.39 15.65
N ALA A 219 20.21 17.84 14.41
CA ALA A 219 19.53 19.09 14.16
C ALA A 219 18.07 19.07 14.65
N ILE A 220 17.32 18.01 14.35
CA ILE A 220 15.94 17.81 14.85
C ILE A 220 15.93 17.85 16.38
N ARG A 221 16.77 17.03 17.03
CA ARG A 221 16.83 16.89 18.50
C ARG A 221 17.28 18.16 19.21
N SER A 222 17.94 19.10 18.53
CA SER A 222 18.27 20.42 19.09
C SER A 222 17.05 21.30 19.37
N VAL A 223 15.91 21.02 18.74
CA VAL A 223 14.66 21.79 18.88
C VAL A 223 13.44 20.93 19.22
N ASP A 224 13.53 19.61 19.00
CA ASP A 224 12.43 18.67 19.18
C ASP A 224 12.90 17.31 19.75
N PRO A 225 12.73 17.10 21.07
CA PRO A 225 13.13 15.86 21.71
C PRO A 225 12.05 14.75 21.65
N ARG A 226 10.88 14.98 21.06
CA ARG A 226 9.71 14.10 21.22
C ARG A 226 9.31 13.34 19.98
N HIS A 227 9.30 13.94 18.79
CA HIS A 227 8.75 13.25 17.61
C HIS A 227 9.58 12.02 17.22
N MET A 228 8.91 11.00 16.70
CA MET A 228 9.57 9.82 16.16
C MET A 228 10.35 10.20 14.89
N ILE A 229 11.47 9.54 14.64
CA ILE A 229 12.23 9.65 13.39
C ILE A 229 12.09 8.34 12.62
N MET A 230 11.80 8.39 11.32
CA MET A 230 11.76 7.23 10.43
C MET A 230 12.98 7.23 9.53
N LEU A 231 13.62 6.06 9.39
CA LEU A 231 14.76 5.87 8.50
C LEU A 231 14.42 4.83 7.43
N GLU A 232 14.73 5.17 6.19
CA GLU A 232 14.68 4.26 5.05
C GLU A 232 16.06 3.70 4.74
N GLY A 233 16.06 2.45 4.26
CA GLY A 233 17.24 1.77 3.73
C GLY A 233 17.68 2.31 2.37
N ILE A 234 18.63 1.62 1.74
CA ILE A 234 19.06 1.92 0.36
C ILE A 234 18.25 1.09 -0.65
N ARG A 235 18.53 1.26 -1.95
CA ARG A 235 17.87 0.53 -3.05
C ARG A 235 16.36 0.71 -3.01
N TRP A 236 15.91 1.96 -3.05
CA TRP A 236 14.48 2.28 -2.96
C TRP A 236 13.83 1.72 -1.69
N ALA A 237 14.51 1.92 -0.55
CA ALA A 237 14.10 1.43 0.77
C ALA A 237 13.88 -0.09 0.90
N SER A 238 14.31 -0.88 -0.09
CA SER A 238 14.16 -2.34 -0.08
C SER A 238 15.30 -3.07 0.65
N ASP A 239 16.37 -2.35 1.00
CA ASP A 239 17.57 -2.92 1.62
C ASP A 239 17.98 -2.17 2.90
N VAL A 240 17.84 -2.86 4.02
CA VAL A 240 18.17 -2.39 5.38
C VAL A 240 19.59 -2.73 5.83
N SER A 241 20.43 -3.30 4.97
CA SER A 241 21.80 -3.72 5.33
C SER A 241 22.69 -2.57 5.81
N ILE A 242 22.40 -1.32 5.46
CA ILE A 242 23.11 -0.14 5.98
C ILE A 242 22.97 0.06 7.50
N PHE A 243 22.00 -0.62 8.12
CA PHE A 243 21.76 -0.58 9.56
C PHE A 243 22.37 -1.77 10.31
N SER A 244 23.04 -2.70 9.61
CA SER A 244 23.54 -3.96 10.19
C SER A 244 24.58 -3.79 11.30
N ASP A 245 25.31 -2.68 11.32
CA ASP A 245 26.29 -2.36 12.37
C ASP A 245 25.68 -1.64 13.58
N LEU A 246 24.38 -1.30 13.55
CA LEU A 246 23.70 -0.63 14.66
C LEU A 246 23.25 -1.65 15.72
N VAL A 247 23.29 -1.24 16.98
CA VAL A 247 22.65 -1.91 18.11
C VAL A 247 21.51 -1.06 18.68
N PRO A 248 20.60 -1.63 19.51
CA PRO A 248 19.49 -0.89 20.10
C PRO A 248 19.97 0.39 20.82
N GLY A 249 19.39 1.53 20.43
CA GLY A 249 19.70 2.85 20.98
C GLY A 249 20.86 3.60 20.31
N ASP A 250 21.56 3.03 19.33
CA ASP A 250 22.71 3.70 18.67
C ASP A 250 22.33 4.94 17.87
N PHE A 251 21.14 4.93 17.26
CA PHE A 251 20.67 6.05 16.45
C PHE A 251 19.91 7.08 17.29
N ASP A 252 18.80 6.69 17.89
CA ASP A 252 17.97 7.58 18.71
C ASP A 252 17.18 6.74 19.73
N SER A 253 16.58 7.36 20.73
CA SER A 253 15.68 6.66 21.66
C SER A 253 14.25 6.52 21.13
N ASN A 254 13.87 7.29 20.10
CA ASN A 254 12.53 7.35 19.56
C ASN A 254 12.54 7.36 18.01
N TRP A 255 12.82 6.21 17.41
CA TRP A 255 12.89 6.04 15.96
C TRP A 255 12.40 4.67 15.51
N MET A 256 12.11 4.54 14.21
CA MET A 256 11.65 3.31 13.58
C MET A 256 12.22 3.12 12.17
N LEU A 257 12.16 1.89 11.68
CA LEU A 257 12.55 1.55 10.31
C LEU A 257 11.36 1.58 9.38
N GLN A 258 11.57 2.20 8.23
CA GLN A 258 10.64 2.20 7.12
C GLN A 258 11.23 1.44 5.94
N PHE A 259 10.37 0.68 5.26
CA PHE A 259 10.70 0.01 4.01
C PHE A 259 9.53 0.12 3.03
N HIS A 260 9.83 -0.05 1.74
CA HIS A 260 8.82 -0.03 0.68
C HIS A 260 8.67 -1.39 0.02
N LYS A 261 7.45 -1.68 -0.44
CA LYS A 261 7.14 -2.94 -1.11
C LYS A 261 6.14 -2.78 -2.24
N TYR A 262 6.65 -3.03 -3.45
CA TYR A 262 5.89 -3.08 -4.69
C TYR A 262 6.08 -4.43 -5.40
N TRP A 263 5.02 -4.91 -6.05
CA TRP A 263 5.03 -6.05 -7.00
C TRP A 263 5.76 -7.31 -6.53
N ASN A 264 5.69 -7.63 -5.24
CA ASN A 264 6.39 -8.75 -4.64
C ASN A 264 5.41 -9.75 -4.01
N ARG A 265 5.95 -10.88 -3.53
CA ARG A 265 5.17 -11.89 -2.82
C ARG A 265 4.66 -11.33 -1.49
N PRO A 266 3.35 -11.35 -1.22
CA PRO A 266 2.79 -10.93 0.06
C PRO A 266 2.88 -12.07 1.09
N ASP A 267 4.10 -12.53 1.39
CA ASP A 267 4.39 -13.60 2.36
C ASP A 267 5.45 -13.18 3.40
N GLU A 268 5.51 -13.90 4.52
CA GLU A 268 6.47 -13.61 5.60
C GLU A 268 7.92 -13.83 5.15
N GLU A 269 8.17 -14.82 4.27
CA GLU A 269 9.52 -15.12 3.76
C GLU A 269 10.13 -13.93 3.01
N SER A 270 9.31 -13.19 2.26
CA SER A 270 9.76 -11.99 1.55
C SER A 270 10.01 -10.82 2.50
N MET A 271 9.49 -10.86 3.73
CA MET A 271 9.65 -9.83 4.77
C MET A 271 10.83 -10.09 5.70
N GLN A 272 11.47 -11.25 5.60
CA GLN A 272 12.41 -11.75 6.61
C GLN A 272 13.55 -10.78 6.92
N SER A 273 14.16 -10.13 5.92
CA SER A 273 15.26 -9.18 6.15
C SER A 273 14.85 -8.00 7.04
N PHE A 274 13.62 -7.51 6.91
CA PHE A 274 13.09 -6.44 7.75
C PHE A 274 12.74 -6.93 9.15
N LEU A 275 12.17 -8.15 9.25
CA LEU A 275 11.88 -8.79 10.52
C LEU A 275 13.16 -9.01 11.33
N ASP A 276 14.22 -9.52 10.69
CA ASP A 276 15.54 -9.71 11.30
C ASP A 276 16.13 -8.38 11.78
N ALA A 277 16.03 -7.32 10.97
CA ALA A 277 16.47 -5.97 11.36
C ALA A 277 15.69 -5.43 12.57
N ARG A 278 14.36 -5.64 12.63
CA ARG A 278 13.54 -5.30 13.79
C ARG A 278 13.96 -6.07 15.04
N GLU A 279 14.25 -7.36 14.91
CA GLU A 279 14.71 -8.20 16.01
C GLU A 279 16.07 -7.71 16.54
N GLN A 280 17.00 -7.36 15.63
CA GLN A 280 18.32 -6.86 15.99
C GLN A 280 18.26 -5.48 16.67
N LEU A 281 17.47 -4.55 16.14
CA LEU A 281 17.50 -3.14 16.52
C LEU A 281 16.49 -2.77 17.61
N GLU A 282 15.52 -3.66 17.87
CA GLU A 282 14.40 -3.44 18.79
C GLU A 282 13.60 -2.17 18.48
N VAL A 283 13.32 -1.93 17.20
CA VAL A 283 12.51 -0.78 16.74
C VAL A 283 11.28 -1.21 15.96
N PRO A 284 10.21 -0.39 15.90
CA PRO A 284 9.05 -0.71 15.07
C PRO A 284 9.40 -0.76 13.59
N LEU A 285 8.55 -1.44 12.82
CA LEU A 285 8.56 -1.40 11.37
C LEU A 285 7.32 -0.66 10.86
N ILE A 286 7.50 0.08 9.78
CA ILE A 286 6.42 0.62 8.97
C ILE A 286 6.67 0.33 7.49
N MET A 287 5.69 -0.21 6.78
CA MET A 287 5.69 -0.18 5.31
C MET A 287 5.23 1.21 4.88
N GLY A 288 6.17 2.09 4.59
CA GLY A 288 5.87 3.49 4.29
C GLY A 288 5.25 3.72 2.92
N GLU A 289 5.52 2.79 2.01
CA GLU A 289 4.85 2.71 0.73
C GLU A 289 4.68 1.25 0.30
N GLY A 290 3.51 0.99 -0.24
CA GLY A 290 3.19 -0.25 -0.92
C GLY A 290 1.79 -0.18 -1.47
N GLY A 291 1.52 -0.95 -2.50
CA GLY A 291 0.34 -0.76 -3.33
C GLY A 291 0.69 -0.96 -4.79
N GLU A 292 0.11 -0.13 -5.66
CA GLU A 292 0.34 -0.18 -7.11
C GLU A 292 0.15 -1.60 -7.70
N ASN A 293 -0.86 -2.32 -7.19
CA ASN A 293 -1.13 -3.71 -7.53
C ASN A 293 -2.63 -3.92 -7.77
N ASN A 294 -3.12 -5.16 -7.77
CA ASN A 294 -4.54 -5.45 -7.85
C ASN A 294 -5.18 -5.73 -6.47
N LEU A 295 -6.52 -5.76 -6.44
CA LEU A 295 -7.27 -5.95 -5.19
C LEU A 295 -6.97 -7.29 -4.48
N PRO A 296 -6.82 -8.43 -5.18
CA PRO A 296 -6.39 -9.67 -4.53
C PRO A 296 -5.01 -9.59 -3.85
N TRP A 297 -4.07 -8.81 -4.40
CA TRP A 297 -2.80 -8.56 -3.71
C TRP A 297 -3.02 -7.70 -2.46
N TYR A 298 -3.91 -6.70 -2.49
CA TYR A 298 -4.27 -5.90 -1.31
C TYR A 298 -4.92 -6.72 -0.19
N THR A 299 -5.80 -7.67 -0.54
CA THR A 299 -6.38 -8.59 0.45
C THR A 299 -5.33 -9.52 1.06
N SER A 300 -4.11 -9.56 0.55
CA SER A 300 -3.02 -10.41 1.03
C SER A 300 -1.98 -9.62 1.82
N ALA A 301 -1.44 -8.56 1.22
CA ALA A 301 -0.30 -7.81 1.76
C ALA A 301 -0.62 -7.07 3.06
N PHE A 302 -1.71 -6.30 3.09
CA PHE A 302 -2.00 -5.42 4.24
C PHE A 302 -2.41 -6.19 5.50
N PRO A 303 -3.27 -7.23 5.42
CA PRO A 303 -3.55 -8.09 6.57
C PRO A 303 -2.33 -8.83 7.09
N LEU A 304 -1.39 -9.23 6.22
CA LEU A 304 -0.11 -9.81 6.63
C LEU A 304 0.71 -8.80 7.45
N LEU A 305 0.83 -7.55 6.99
CA LEU A 305 1.52 -6.49 7.74
C LEU A 305 0.91 -6.30 9.13
N GLU A 306 -0.42 -6.28 9.23
CA GLU A 306 -1.13 -6.19 10.51
C GLU A 306 -0.83 -7.39 11.42
N SER A 307 -0.81 -8.62 10.90
CA SER A 307 -0.48 -9.81 11.68
C SER A 307 0.96 -9.84 12.18
N LEU A 308 1.86 -9.13 11.50
CA LEU A 308 3.27 -9.01 11.86
C LEU A 308 3.54 -7.80 12.76
N ASP A 309 2.52 -7.09 13.25
CA ASP A 309 2.65 -5.83 14.01
C ASP A 309 3.42 -4.74 13.21
N ILE A 310 3.18 -4.64 11.90
CA ILE A 310 3.81 -3.67 11.00
C ILE A 310 2.79 -2.60 10.59
N SER A 311 3.06 -1.35 10.94
CA SER A 311 2.23 -0.22 10.48
C SER A 311 2.40 -0.03 8.97
N TRP A 312 1.46 0.66 8.30
CA TRP A 312 1.56 0.82 6.86
C TRP A 312 0.90 2.10 6.33
N ASN A 313 1.42 2.59 5.19
CA ASN A 313 0.78 3.59 4.35
C ASN A 313 0.64 3.04 2.92
N PHE A 314 -0.60 3.07 2.42
CA PHE A 314 -0.91 2.66 1.06
C PHE A 314 -0.48 3.74 0.05
N TRP A 315 0.20 3.33 -1.03
CA TRP A 315 0.61 4.20 -2.12
C TRP A 315 -0.19 3.92 -3.41
N THR A 316 -0.93 4.88 -3.98
CA THR A 316 -1.18 6.27 -3.53
C THR A 316 -2.67 6.57 -3.41
N TRP A 317 -3.03 7.67 -2.73
CA TRP A 317 -4.40 8.09 -2.49
C TRP A 317 -5.20 8.38 -3.77
N LYS A 318 -4.60 9.12 -4.72
CA LYS A 318 -5.31 9.68 -5.89
C LYS A 318 -4.49 9.61 -7.18
N LYS A 319 -5.01 8.97 -8.23
CA LYS A 319 -4.31 8.79 -9.51
C LYS A 319 -5.26 8.75 -10.71
N ILE A 320 -4.77 9.16 -11.89
CA ILE A 320 -5.56 9.15 -13.13
C ILE A 320 -5.93 7.72 -13.57
N ALA A 321 -7.16 7.54 -14.06
CA ALA A 321 -7.63 6.39 -14.84
C ALA A 321 -7.13 5.01 -14.36
N CYS A 322 -7.33 4.72 -13.08
CA CYS A 322 -6.94 3.45 -12.45
C CYS A 322 -8.08 2.82 -11.64
N HIS A 323 -7.95 1.52 -11.37
CA HIS A 323 -8.89 0.73 -10.54
C HIS A 323 -8.30 0.31 -9.20
N ASN A 324 -7.08 0.77 -8.89
CA ASN A 324 -6.30 0.30 -7.77
C ASN A 324 -5.84 1.39 -6.82
N SER A 325 -6.39 2.61 -6.93
CA SER A 325 -6.22 3.69 -5.95
C SER A 325 -7.58 4.04 -5.32
N PRO A 326 -7.61 4.51 -4.05
CA PRO A 326 -8.84 4.90 -3.36
C PRO A 326 -9.64 5.99 -4.08
N VAL A 327 -8.95 6.93 -4.73
CA VAL A 327 -9.55 7.96 -5.56
C VAL A 327 -8.93 7.91 -6.96
N THR A 328 -9.79 7.99 -7.97
CA THR A 328 -9.38 8.01 -9.38
C THR A 328 -10.05 9.16 -10.11
N PHE A 329 -9.46 9.65 -11.20
CA PHE A 329 -10.10 10.69 -12.02
C PHE A 329 -9.92 10.38 -13.51
N PRO A 330 -10.88 10.77 -14.37
CA PRO A 330 -10.87 10.39 -15.77
C PRO A 330 -9.71 11.03 -16.52
N GLN A 331 -9.09 10.27 -17.42
CA GLN A 331 -8.08 10.81 -18.33
C GLN A 331 -8.74 11.78 -19.33
N PRO A 332 -8.28 13.04 -19.43
CA PRO A 332 -8.80 13.97 -20.44
C PRO A 332 -8.58 13.47 -21.87
N MET A 333 -9.49 13.81 -22.78
CA MET A 333 -9.32 13.50 -24.19
C MET A 333 -8.08 14.20 -24.74
N GLY A 334 -7.22 13.47 -25.45
CA GLY A 334 -5.96 14.00 -26.00
C GLY A 334 -4.80 14.02 -25.00
N TRP A 335 -4.97 13.48 -23.81
CA TRP A 335 -3.91 13.31 -22.81
C TRP A 335 -3.07 12.06 -23.07
N PRO A 336 -1.73 12.06 -22.81
CA PRO A 336 -0.92 13.16 -22.28
C PRO A 336 -0.58 14.25 -23.31
N PRO A 337 -0.22 15.47 -22.86
CA PRO A 337 0.18 16.56 -23.74
C PRO A 337 1.41 16.19 -24.57
N LEU A 338 1.35 16.37 -25.88
CA LEU A 338 2.49 16.23 -26.79
C LEU A 338 3.23 17.57 -26.93
N PRO A 339 4.59 17.57 -26.94
CA PRO A 339 5.37 18.76 -27.24
C PRO A 339 4.96 19.40 -28.57
N GLY A 340 4.64 20.70 -28.56
CA GLY A 340 4.21 21.44 -29.76
C GLY A 340 2.78 21.14 -30.24
N GLY A 341 1.98 20.38 -29.48
CA GLY A 341 0.57 20.15 -29.80
C GLY A 341 -0.26 21.44 -29.73
N GLN A 342 -1.39 21.50 -30.44
CA GLN A 342 -2.34 22.60 -30.35
C GLN A 342 -3.18 22.51 -29.07
N ASN A 343 -3.75 23.63 -28.62
CA ASN A 343 -4.69 23.71 -27.49
C ASN A 343 -4.16 23.16 -26.15
N GLN A 344 -2.89 23.42 -25.85
CA GLN A 344 -2.23 22.93 -24.63
C GLN A 344 -2.89 23.47 -23.36
N LYS A 345 -3.29 24.75 -23.37
CA LYS A 345 -3.94 25.38 -22.21
C LYS A 345 -5.24 24.68 -21.87
N GLU A 346 -6.07 24.44 -22.88
CA GLU A 346 -7.34 23.74 -22.72
C GLU A 346 -7.14 22.30 -22.21
N LEU A 347 -6.09 21.60 -22.66
CA LEU A 347 -5.77 20.26 -22.20
C LEU A 347 -5.35 20.23 -20.72
N TRP A 348 -4.52 21.18 -20.29
CA TRP A 348 -4.11 21.32 -18.89
C TRP A 348 -5.26 21.78 -17.98
N GLU A 349 -6.14 22.66 -18.46
CA GLU A 349 -7.39 23.04 -17.76
C GLU A 349 -8.32 21.83 -17.62
N ALA A 350 -8.45 21.00 -18.66
CA ALA A 350 -9.25 19.78 -18.61
C ALA A 350 -8.68 18.74 -17.63
N PHE A 351 -7.34 18.65 -17.52
CA PHE A 351 -6.67 17.83 -16.49
C PHE A 351 -6.97 18.34 -15.09
N LEU A 352 -6.80 19.64 -14.86
CA LEU A 352 -7.09 20.26 -13.56
C LEU A 352 -8.54 19.97 -13.15
N ALA A 353 -9.51 20.26 -14.02
CA ALA A 353 -10.93 19.99 -13.78
C ALA A 353 -11.23 18.50 -13.56
N ALA A 354 -10.55 17.58 -14.29
CA ALA A 354 -10.69 16.14 -14.04
C ALA A 354 -10.26 15.78 -12.61
N SER A 355 -9.06 16.20 -12.22
CA SER A 355 -8.46 15.85 -10.93
C SER A 355 -9.18 16.44 -9.72
N THR A 356 -9.99 17.49 -9.91
CA THR A 356 -10.64 18.22 -8.81
C THR A 356 -12.14 18.03 -8.75
N GLU A 357 -12.82 18.02 -9.89
CA GLU A 357 -14.30 18.05 -9.96
C GLU A 357 -14.89 16.70 -10.36
N ARG A 358 -14.08 15.82 -10.98
CA ARG A 358 -14.54 14.53 -11.54
C ARG A 358 -13.80 13.34 -10.93
N SER A 359 -13.29 13.51 -9.72
CA SER A 359 -12.72 12.40 -8.96
C SER A 359 -13.82 11.45 -8.48
N GLU A 360 -13.56 10.15 -8.53
CA GLU A 360 -14.45 9.07 -8.11
C GLU A 360 -13.80 8.25 -6.99
N ILE A 361 -14.61 7.82 -6.03
CA ILE A 361 -14.18 6.99 -4.91
C ILE A 361 -14.27 5.52 -5.31
N ASN A 362 -13.17 4.80 -5.18
CA ASN A 362 -13.11 3.37 -5.40
C ASN A 362 -13.34 2.60 -4.10
N HIS A 363 -14.60 2.23 -3.86
CA HIS A 363 -14.99 1.49 -2.66
C HIS A 363 -14.34 0.11 -2.54
N ALA A 364 -14.03 -0.54 -3.67
CA ALA A 364 -13.44 -1.86 -3.68
C ALA A 364 -12.01 -1.89 -3.12
N VAL A 365 -11.25 -0.79 -3.25
CA VAL A 365 -9.92 -0.67 -2.61
C VAL A 365 -10.06 -0.68 -1.09
N PHE A 366 -10.99 0.08 -0.52
CA PHE A 366 -11.22 0.05 0.93
C PHE A 366 -11.68 -1.32 1.44
N CYS A 367 -12.56 -1.97 0.68
CA CYS A 367 -13.03 -3.32 0.99
C CYS A 367 -11.87 -4.32 1.00
N ALA A 368 -10.99 -4.26 0.00
CA ALA A 368 -9.80 -5.10 -0.09
C ALA A 368 -8.83 -4.87 1.09
N LEU A 369 -8.51 -3.61 1.39
CA LEU A 369 -7.59 -3.25 2.49
C LEU A 369 -8.13 -3.65 3.87
N ASN A 370 -9.45 -3.59 4.07
CA ASN A 370 -10.09 -3.99 5.32
C ASN A 370 -10.52 -5.47 5.34
N ARG A 371 -10.34 -6.23 4.26
CA ARG A 371 -10.94 -7.56 4.07
C ARG A 371 -12.44 -7.60 4.40
N GLN A 372 -13.18 -6.65 3.84
CA GLN A 372 -14.64 -6.52 3.93
C GLN A 372 -15.27 -6.82 2.57
N ALA A 373 -16.48 -7.39 2.55
CA ALA A 373 -17.22 -7.61 1.31
C ALA A 373 -17.54 -6.27 0.61
N PRO A 374 -17.55 -6.22 -0.73
CA PRO A 374 -17.20 -7.32 -1.64
C PRO A 374 -15.67 -7.48 -1.78
N LEU A 375 -15.17 -8.72 -1.79
CA LEU A 375 -13.75 -9.00 -2.02
C LEU A 375 -13.48 -10.40 -2.61
N THR A 376 -12.27 -10.56 -3.11
CA THR A 376 -11.68 -11.84 -3.49
C THR A 376 -10.35 -12.03 -2.77
N VAL A 377 -10.16 -13.18 -2.12
CA VAL A 377 -8.92 -13.59 -1.46
C VAL A 377 -8.34 -14.78 -2.24
N PRO A 378 -7.08 -14.72 -2.71
CA PRO A 378 -6.38 -15.88 -3.24
C PRO A 378 -6.23 -16.96 -2.16
N ALA A 379 -6.50 -18.22 -2.50
CA ALA A 379 -6.52 -19.30 -1.51
C ALA A 379 -5.16 -19.56 -0.86
N GLU A 380 -4.06 -19.27 -1.55
CA GLU A 380 -2.72 -19.40 -1.00
C GLU A 380 -2.39 -18.34 0.07
N GLN A 381 -3.29 -17.37 0.30
CA GLN A 381 -3.12 -16.24 1.21
C GLN A 381 -3.91 -16.43 2.52
N PHE A 382 -3.95 -17.68 2.98
CA PHE A 382 -4.52 -18.07 4.27
C PHE A 382 -3.69 -17.53 5.44
N SER A 383 -4.39 -17.20 6.52
CA SER A 383 -3.83 -16.74 7.80
C SER A 383 -3.26 -17.90 8.63
N SER A 384 -3.88 -19.07 8.56
CA SER A 384 -3.35 -20.31 9.16
C SER A 384 -3.86 -21.54 8.41
N SER A 385 -3.16 -22.66 8.55
CA SER A 385 -3.57 -23.94 7.97
C SER A 385 -3.39 -25.09 8.95
N ARG A 386 -4.19 -26.15 8.77
CA ARG A 386 -4.01 -27.46 9.41
C ARG A 386 -3.85 -28.49 8.28
N ILE A 387 -2.66 -29.05 8.15
CA ILE A 387 -2.31 -29.98 7.07
C ILE A 387 -1.81 -31.29 7.71
N ASN A 388 -2.31 -32.42 7.21
CA ASN A 388 -2.10 -33.74 7.81
C ASN A 388 -1.00 -34.56 7.11
N GLY A 389 -0.47 -34.07 5.99
CA GLY A 389 0.55 -34.76 5.18
C GLY A 389 1.75 -33.90 4.79
N PRO A 390 2.76 -34.52 4.16
CA PRO A 390 3.85 -33.77 3.54
C PRO A 390 3.36 -33.01 2.31
N ARG A 391 4.08 -31.95 1.95
CA ARG A 391 3.83 -31.17 0.75
C ARG A 391 3.98 -32.02 -0.51
N LEU A 392 3.11 -31.80 -1.50
CA LEU A 392 3.26 -32.46 -2.79
C LEU A 392 4.53 -31.99 -3.52
N PRO A 393 5.15 -32.85 -4.35
CA PRO A 393 6.29 -32.46 -5.16
C PRO A 393 6.02 -31.21 -6.00
N GLY A 394 6.99 -30.28 -6.02
CA GLY A 394 6.91 -29.05 -6.81
C GLY A 394 6.20 -27.88 -6.13
N ALA A 395 5.73 -28.04 -4.89
CA ALA A 395 5.28 -26.94 -4.05
C ALA A 395 6.51 -26.15 -3.52
N ILE A 396 6.81 -25.01 -4.15
CA ILE A 396 8.02 -24.21 -3.83
C ILE A 396 7.70 -22.87 -3.14
N LEU A 397 6.43 -22.46 -3.12
CA LEU A 397 5.96 -21.23 -2.48
C LEU A 397 5.64 -21.46 -1.00
N ARG A 398 5.86 -20.45 -0.13
CA ARG A 398 5.68 -20.56 1.34
C ARG A 398 6.30 -21.86 1.88
N LYS A 399 7.58 -22.09 1.59
CA LYS A 399 8.29 -23.35 1.88
C LYS A 399 8.45 -23.64 3.37
N ASN A 400 8.36 -22.60 4.21
CA ASN A 400 8.38 -22.74 5.66
C ASN A 400 7.05 -23.25 6.24
N GLU A 401 6.03 -23.40 5.40
CA GLU A 401 4.70 -23.88 5.79
C GLU A 401 4.38 -25.26 5.20
N THR A 402 3.37 -25.91 5.75
CA THR A 402 3.00 -27.29 5.38
C THR A 402 2.03 -27.37 4.20
N ALA A 403 1.39 -26.28 3.81
CA ALA A 403 0.42 -26.28 2.73
C ALA A 403 1.06 -26.56 1.36
N THR A 404 0.32 -27.25 0.50
CA THR A 404 0.71 -27.47 -0.90
C THR A 404 0.10 -26.38 -1.77
N ILE A 405 0.95 -25.49 -2.29
CA ILE A 405 0.57 -24.38 -3.19
C ILE A 405 1.18 -24.63 -4.57
N ARG A 406 0.38 -24.55 -5.63
CA ARG A 406 0.81 -24.84 -7.02
C ARG A 406 0.09 -23.94 -8.02
N PHE A 407 0.68 -23.79 -9.21
CA PHE A 407 0.01 -23.15 -10.35
C PHE A 407 -1.09 -24.04 -10.92
N LYS A 408 -2.20 -23.43 -11.35
CA LYS A 408 -3.35 -24.12 -11.94
C LYS A 408 -2.99 -24.84 -13.24
N ASP A 409 -2.11 -24.25 -14.05
CA ASP A 409 -1.61 -24.84 -15.30
C ASP A 409 -0.51 -25.91 -15.08
N GLY A 410 -0.07 -26.11 -13.84
CA GLY A 410 0.91 -27.11 -13.44
C GLY A 410 2.38 -26.71 -13.60
N HIS A 411 2.70 -25.48 -14.02
CA HIS A 411 4.08 -25.04 -14.12
C HIS A 411 4.74 -24.83 -12.73
N HIS A 412 6.05 -24.61 -12.72
CA HIS A 412 6.84 -24.31 -11.51
C HIS A 412 7.55 -22.98 -11.66
N GLY A 413 7.61 -22.20 -10.59
CA GLY A 413 8.28 -20.90 -10.60
C GLY A 413 7.82 -20.01 -9.47
N GLU A 414 8.21 -18.74 -9.56
CA GLU A 414 7.70 -17.67 -8.70
C GLU A 414 6.58 -16.94 -9.46
N PRO A 415 5.43 -16.68 -8.84
CA PRO A 415 4.36 -15.94 -9.49
C PRO A 415 4.81 -14.50 -9.78
N GLU A 416 4.42 -14.00 -10.94
CA GLU A 416 4.55 -12.58 -11.24
C GLU A 416 3.44 -11.81 -10.51
N TYR A 417 3.80 -10.77 -9.75
CA TYR A 417 2.87 -9.93 -9.00
C TYR A 417 2.76 -8.50 -9.54
N GLN A 418 3.34 -8.20 -10.71
CA GLN A 418 3.33 -6.84 -11.24
C GLN A 418 1.99 -6.51 -11.92
N ARG A 419 1.14 -5.73 -11.23
CA ARG A 419 -0.18 -5.28 -11.71
C ARG A 419 -0.34 -3.77 -11.53
N GLN A 420 0.49 -3.02 -12.23
CA GLN A 420 0.67 -1.56 -12.07
C GLN A 420 -0.66 -0.79 -11.99
N ARG A 421 -1.66 -1.13 -12.82
CA ARG A 421 -2.96 -0.44 -12.87
C ARG A 421 -4.10 -1.25 -12.25
N GLY A 422 -3.77 -2.35 -11.58
CA GLY A 422 -4.73 -3.27 -11.00
C GLY A 422 -5.25 -4.29 -11.99
N GLU A 423 -4.43 -4.66 -12.98
CA GLU A 423 -4.74 -5.74 -13.91
C GLU A 423 -5.03 -7.05 -13.17
N ASP A 424 -5.92 -7.87 -13.73
CA ASP A 424 -6.21 -9.19 -13.20
C ASP A 424 -4.97 -10.10 -13.27
N GLN A 425 -4.96 -11.12 -12.41
CA GLN A 425 -3.94 -12.15 -12.48
C GLN A 425 -4.07 -12.92 -13.81
N PRO A 426 -3.01 -13.01 -14.63
CA PRO A 426 -3.01 -13.85 -15.82
C PRO A 426 -3.29 -15.31 -15.47
N ALA A 427 -3.95 -16.04 -16.37
CA ALA A 427 -4.40 -17.41 -16.14
C ALA A 427 -3.25 -18.39 -15.83
N ASP A 428 -2.08 -18.20 -16.45
CA ASP A 428 -0.87 -18.98 -16.16
C ASP A 428 -0.34 -18.68 -14.75
N GLN A 429 -0.58 -17.49 -14.22
CA GLN A 429 -0.10 -17.07 -12.91
C GLN A 429 -1.10 -17.35 -11.76
N GLU A 430 -2.20 -18.06 -12.03
CA GLU A 430 -3.18 -18.42 -11.02
C GLU A 430 -2.73 -19.63 -10.18
N LEU A 431 -2.94 -19.55 -8.86
CA LEU A 431 -2.50 -20.53 -7.89
C LEU A 431 -3.69 -21.25 -7.26
N TYR A 432 -3.41 -22.39 -6.64
CA TYR A 432 -4.35 -23.08 -5.76
C TYR A 432 -3.65 -23.73 -4.57
N VAL A 433 -4.45 -24.04 -3.55
CA VAL A 433 -4.05 -24.85 -2.40
C VAL A 433 -4.76 -26.20 -2.46
N ALA A 434 -3.99 -27.29 -2.38
CA ALA A 434 -4.53 -28.64 -2.33
C ALA A 434 -4.84 -29.05 -0.89
N LEU A 435 -6.05 -29.55 -0.64
CA LEU A 435 -6.52 -30.02 0.67
C LEU A 435 -7.09 -31.44 0.59
N GLN A 436 -6.87 -32.21 1.65
CA GLN A 436 -7.40 -33.55 1.88
C GLN A 436 -8.32 -33.59 3.10
N SER A 437 -9.02 -34.71 3.27
CA SER A 437 -9.84 -34.97 4.46
C SER A 437 -9.08 -34.69 5.77
N GLY A 438 -9.71 -33.89 6.63
CA GLY A 438 -9.20 -33.42 7.90
C GLY A 438 -8.29 -32.18 7.81
N GLU A 439 -8.07 -31.61 6.63
CA GLU A 439 -7.24 -30.42 6.43
C GLU A 439 -8.09 -29.16 6.29
N SER A 440 -7.54 -28.03 6.73
CA SER A 440 -8.26 -26.75 6.71
C SER A 440 -7.38 -25.55 6.42
N LEU A 441 -8.00 -24.50 5.87
CA LEU A 441 -7.44 -23.17 5.68
C LEU A 441 -8.31 -22.14 6.40
N SER A 442 -7.67 -21.20 7.09
CA SER A 442 -8.36 -20.15 7.82
C SER A 442 -7.95 -18.77 7.32
N TYR A 443 -8.91 -17.87 7.18
CA TYR A 443 -8.75 -16.53 6.63
C TYR A 443 -9.36 -15.51 7.58
N LEU A 444 -8.54 -14.53 7.99
CA LEU A 444 -9.04 -13.36 8.69
C LEU A 444 -9.93 -12.53 7.75
N LEU A 445 -11.15 -12.22 8.17
CA LEU A 445 -12.10 -11.33 7.51
C LEU A 445 -12.54 -10.23 8.49
N ARG A 446 -13.17 -9.17 7.97
CA ARG A 446 -13.82 -8.17 8.81
C ARG A 446 -15.25 -7.90 8.36
N GLY A 447 -16.15 -7.64 9.32
CA GLY A 447 -17.50 -7.22 9.00
C GLY A 447 -17.52 -5.89 8.27
N GLY A 448 -18.28 -5.83 7.17
CA GLY A 448 -18.48 -4.63 6.38
C GLY A 448 -19.72 -3.82 6.81
N PRO A 449 -20.14 -2.83 6.01
CA PRO A 449 -21.38 -2.10 6.24
C PRO A 449 -22.63 -3.00 6.16
N SER A 450 -22.60 -4.01 5.28
CA SER A 450 -23.58 -5.10 5.28
C SER A 450 -23.13 -6.19 6.26
N LEU A 451 -24.08 -6.65 7.08
CA LEU A 451 -23.87 -7.82 7.95
C LEU A 451 -23.89 -9.13 7.16
N GLN A 452 -24.53 -9.15 5.98
CA GLN A 452 -24.68 -10.35 5.18
C GLN A 452 -23.79 -10.31 3.95
N SER A 453 -23.11 -11.42 3.68
CA SER A 453 -22.28 -11.61 2.49
C SER A 453 -22.44 -13.02 1.96
N THR A 454 -22.51 -13.18 0.65
CA THR A 454 -22.55 -14.51 0.02
C THR A 454 -21.13 -15.00 -0.18
N LEU A 455 -20.79 -16.13 0.45
CA LEU A 455 -19.54 -16.84 0.26
C LEU A 455 -19.63 -17.72 -0.98
N ALA A 456 -18.72 -17.53 -1.92
CA ALA A 456 -18.45 -18.41 -3.04
C ALA A 456 -16.98 -18.85 -3.05
N LEU A 457 -16.70 -20.00 -3.63
CA LEU A 457 -15.35 -20.54 -3.77
C LEU A 457 -15.08 -20.91 -5.22
N GLU A 458 -13.90 -20.55 -5.72
CA GLU A 458 -13.36 -21.14 -6.94
C GLU A 458 -12.57 -22.40 -6.57
N LEU A 459 -13.08 -23.58 -6.95
CA LEU A 459 -12.51 -24.86 -6.55
C LEU A 459 -12.62 -25.93 -7.63
N ARG A 460 -11.86 -27.01 -7.43
CA ARG A 460 -11.95 -28.27 -8.16
C ARG A 460 -11.89 -29.44 -7.18
N THR A 461 -12.62 -30.51 -7.44
CA THR A 461 -12.65 -31.71 -6.59
C THR A 461 -12.19 -32.96 -7.33
N THR A 462 -11.54 -33.88 -6.63
CA THR A 462 -11.25 -35.23 -7.14
C THR A 462 -12.25 -36.20 -6.52
N GLY A 463 -13.33 -36.50 -7.25
CA GLY A 463 -14.46 -37.26 -6.70
C GLY A 463 -15.35 -36.42 -5.78
N SER A 464 -16.28 -37.09 -5.08
CA SER A 464 -17.15 -36.42 -4.11
C SER A 464 -16.33 -35.88 -2.93
N CYS A 465 -16.56 -34.63 -2.58
CA CYS A 465 -15.90 -33.95 -1.47
C CYS A 465 -16.94 -33.34 -0.54
N SER A 466 -16.70 -33.38 0.77
CA SER A 466 -17.50 -32.64 1.74
C SER A 466 -16.65 -31.53 2.37
N LEU A 467 -17.19 -30.32 2.36
CA LEU A 467 -16.56 -29.10 2.88
C LEU A 467 -17.45 -28.52 4.00
N SER A 468 -16.89 -28.36 5.19
CA SER A 468 -17.49 -27.56 6.27
C SER A 468 -16.92 -26.15 6.24
N VAL A 469 -17.81 -25.17 6.37
CA VAL A 469 -17.46 -23.76 6.56
C VAL A 469 -17.71 -23.40 8.02
N LEU A 470 -16.69 -22.86 8.68
CA LEU A 470 -16.78 -22.38 10.05
C LEU A 470 -16.51 -20.88 10.09
N LEU A 471 -17.25 -20.15 10.91
CA LEU A 471 -16.99 -18.76 11.26
C LEU A 471 -16.76 -18.69 12.76
N ASP A 472 -15.57 -18.24 13.17
CA ASP A 472 -15.14 -18.23 14.58
C ASP A 472 -15.35 -19.58 15.29
N ASP A 473 -14.89 -20.66 14.64
CA ASP A 473 -15.00 -22.05 15.10
C ASP A 473 -16.44 -22.60 15.21
N HIS A 474 -17.46 -21.85 14.77
CA HIS A 474 -18.83 -22.32 14.66
C HIS A 474 -19.14 -22.77 13.23
N GLU A 475 -19.56 -24.02 13.04
CA GLU A 475 -19.98 -24.53 11.73
C GLU A 475 -21.26 -23.82 11.26
N VAL A 476 -21.16 -23.13 10.13
CA VAL A 476 -22.26 -22.34 9.52
C VAL A 476 -22.84 -22.99 8.28
N SER A 477 -22.07 -23.84 7.59
CA SER A 477 -22.53 -24.58 6.42
C SER A 477 -21.72 -25.86 6.21
N VAL A 478 -22.36 -26.88 5.64
CA VAL A 478 -21.72 -28.10 5.15
C VAL A 478 -22.20 -28.34 3.74
N LEU A 479 -21.28 -28.41 2.79
CA LEU A 479 -21.57 -28.64 1.39
C LEU A 479 -21.07 -30.01 0.94
N GLN A 480 -21.91 -30.72 0.19
CA GLN A 480 -21.51 -31.89 -0.59
C GLN A 480 -21.25 -31.46 -2.03
N ILE A 481 -20.00 -31.59 -2.47
CA ILE A 481 -19.56 -31.19 -3.80
C ILE A 481 -19.35 -32.47 -4.62
N PRO A 482 -20.15 -32.71 -5.67
CA PRO A 482 -19.94 -33.87 -6.53
C PRO A 482 -18.61 -33.74 -7.27
N GLY A 483 -17.98 -34.88 -7.55
CA GLY A 483 -16.79 -34.92 -8.40
C GLY A 483 -17.09 -34.36 -9.78
N ALA A 484 -16.09 -33.76 -10.43
CA ALA A 484 -16.22 -33.43 -11.84
C ALA A 484 -16.46 -34.75 -12.62
N GLU A 485 -17.62 -34.89 -13.25
CA GLU A 485 -17.84 -35.99 -14.19
C GLU A 485 -16.85 -35.83 -15.36
N ALA A 486 -16.20 -36.91 -15.77
CA ALA A 486 -15.50 -36.92 -17.05
C ALA A 486 -16.52 -36.54 -18.14
N PRO A 487 -16.18 -35.70 -19.14
CA PRO A 487 -17.14 -35.31 -20.16
C PRO A 487 -17.68 -36.57 -20.84
N THR A 488 -18.94 -36.89 -20.56
CA THR A 488 -19.65 -38.00 -21.17
C THR A 488 -20.32 -37.49 -22.43
N GLU A 489 -20.09 -38.18 -23.55
CA GLU A 489 -20.84 -37.93 -24.79
C GLU A 489 -22.34 -38.15 -24.52
N THR A 490 -23.09 -37.07 -24.67
CA THR A 490 -24.55 -36.93 -24.81
C THR A 490 -25.44 -38.16 -24.53
N GLY A 491 -26.35 -38.03 -23.57
CA GLY A 491 -27.53 -38.88 -23.42
C GLY A 491 -28.63 -38.15 -22.64
N THR A 492 -29.82 -38.10 -23.21
CA THR A 492 -31.00 -37.28 -22.86
C THR A 492 -31.81 -37.73 -21.63
N ASP A 493 -32.55 -36.76 -21.09
CA ASP A 493 -33.79 -36.80 -20.29
C ASP A 493 -33.74 -36.96 -18.75
N GLY A 494 -34.43 -36.04 -18.07
CA GLY A 494 -35.12 -36.30 -16.80
C GLY A 494 -34.98 -35.26 -15.69
N THR A 495 -36.04 -34.50 -15.43
CA THR A 495 -36.23 -33.40 -14.46
C THR A 495 -36.33 -33.78 -12.97
N VAL A 496 -35.85 -32.89 -12.05
CA VAL A 496 -36.58 -32.15 -10.96
C VAL A 496 -35.66 -31.76 -9.76
N THR A 497 -35.63 -30.44 -9.45
CA THR A 497 -35.35 -29.60 -8.23
C THR A 497 -34.70 -30.21 -6.97
N ASP A 498 -33.80 -29.57 -6.21
CA ASP A 498 -33.81 -28.21 -5.61
C ASP A 498 -32.39 -27.82 -5.13
N GLY A 499 -32.05 -26.52 -5.17
CA GLY A 499 -30.70 -25.98 -4.97
C GLY A 499 -30.01 -25.59 -6.28
N THR A 500 -30.20 -24.36 -6.74
CA THR A 500 -29.56 -23.86 -7.95
C THR A 500 -28.06 -23.66 -7.74
N VAL A 501 -27.27 -24.66 -8.13
CA VAL A 501 -25.86 -24.49 -8.47
C VAL A 501 -25.82 -23.75 -9.80
N THR A 502 -25.42 -22.48 -9.79
CA THR A 502 -25.04 -21.74 -11.00
C THR A 502 -23.64 -22.22 -11.42
N ASP A 503 -23.56 -23.39 -12.06
CA ASP A 503 -22.29 -24.01 -12.47
C ASP A 503 -21.70 -23.29 -13.69
N GLY A 504 -20.86 -22.28 -13.44
CA GLY A 504 -19.98 -21.72 -14.46
C GLY A 504 -18.74 -22.60 -14.61
N THR A 505 -18.81 -23.61 -15.47
CA THR A 505 -17.68 -24.53 -15.70
C THR A 505 -16.56 -23.79 -16.44
N MET A 506 -15.39 -23.66 -15.82
CA MET A 506 -14.16 -23.15 -16.44
C MET A 506 -13.33 -24.31 -17.00
N ALA A 507 -12.31 -23.99 -17.82
CA ALA A 507 -11.37 -25.00 -18.32
C ALA A 507 -10.74 -25.80 -17.15
N ASP A 508 -10.44 -27.08 -17.40
CA ASP A 508 -9.75 -28.01 -16.47
C ASP A 508 -10.46 -28.38 -15.15
N GLY A 509 -11.79 -28.22 -15.10
CA GLY A 509 -12.64 -28.71 -14.00
C GLY A 509 -12.79 -27.74 -12.81
N TRP A 510 -12.30 -26.51 -12.97
CA TRP A 510 -12.52 -25.41 -12.02
C TRP A 510 -13.94 -24.87 -12.10
N ARG A 511 -14.57 -24.62 -10.95
CA ARG A 511 -15.93 -24.11 -10.84
C ARG A 511 -16.00 -23.05 -9.74
N GLU A 512 -16.73 -21.96 -9.99
CA GLU A 512 -17.18 -21.07 -8.92
C GLU A 512 -18.48 -21.64 -8.34
N ILE A 513 -18.50 -21.90 -7.03
CA ILE A 513 -19.66 -22.47 -6.34
C ILE A 513 -20.04 -21.54 -5.19
N GLU A 514 -21.28 -21.06 -5.18
CA GLU A 514 -21.86 -20.37 -4.03
C GLU A 514 -22.11 -21.37 -2.90
N ILE A 515 -21.60 -21.07 -1.71
CA ILE A 515 -21.55 -22.00 -0.58
C ILE A 515 -22.64 -21.70 0.44
N CYS A 516 -22.71 -20.46 0.92
CA CYS A 516 -23.67 -20.01 1.93
C CYS A 516 -23.67 -18.50 2.06
N THR A 517 -24.69 -17.96 2.73
CA THR A 517 -24.67 -16.60 3.26
C THR A 517 -24.01 -16.61 4.64
N LEU A 518 -23.05 -15.73 4.85
CA LEU A 518 -22.40 -15.48 6.13
C LEU A 518 -22.99 -14.24 6.78
N GLU A 519 -23.15 -14.29 8.10
CA GLU A 519 -23.43 -13.11 8.93
C GLU A 519 -22.15 -12.69 9.65
N ILE A 520 -21.48 -11.65 9.13
CA ILE A 520 -20.18 -11.18 9.64
C ILE A 520 -20.40 -9.87 10.41
N GLN A 521 -20.27 -9.95 11.74
CA GLN A 521 -20.47 -8.79 12.61
C GLN A 521 -19.31 -7.78 12.48
N PRO A 522 -19.51 -6.51 12.91
CA PRO A 522 -18.40 -5.56 12.98
C PRO A 522 -17.28 -6.09 13.87
N GLY A 523 -16.08 -6.23 13.31
CA GLY A 523 -14.96 -6.84 14.00
C GLY A 523 -14.14 -7.73 13.09
N ALA A 524 -13.15 -8.39 13.67
CA ALA A 524 -12.33 -9.39 13.01
C ALA A 524 -12.94 -10.78 13.26
N HIS A 525 -13.08 -11.57 12.20
CA HIS A 525 -13.66 -12.91 12.22
C HIS A 525 -12.75 -13.89 11.47
N MET A 526 -12.72 -15.13 11.90
CA MET A 526 -11.94 -16.18 11.24
C MET A 526 -12.85 -17.11 10.43
N LEU A 527 -12.75 -17.05 9.10
CA LEU A 527 -13.40 -18.00 8.21
C LEU A 527 -12.50 -19.22 8.03
N THR A 528 -12.98 -20.42 8.37
CA THR A 528 -12.25 -21.67 8.17
C THR A 528 -12.98 -22.58 7.18
N LEU A 529 -12.24 -23.03 6.17
CA LEU A 529 -12.66 -24.02 5.18
C LEU A 529 -12.04 -25.37 5.56
N LEU A 530 -12.86 -26.35 5.96
CA LEU A 530 -12.43 -27.67 6.40
C LEU A 530 -12.93 -28.75 5.43
N ILE A 531 -12.02 -29.52 4.84
CA ILE A 531 -12.40 -30.70 4.06
C ILE A 531 -12.70 -31.83 5.04
N THR A 532 -13.96 -32.22 5.19
CA THR A 532 -14.35 -33.30 6.09
C THR A 532 -14.15 -34.67 5.44
N THR A 533 -14.48 -34.80 4.15
CA THR A 533 -14.25 -36.01 3.35
C THR A 533 -13.80 -35.67 1.93
N GLY A 534 -13.02 -36.56 1.31
CA GLY A 534 -12.51 -36.37 -0.05
C GLY A 534 -11.29 -35.43 -0.13
N ALA A 535 -11.16 -34.74 -1.26
CA ALA A 535 -10.09 -33.79 -1.53
C ALA A 535 -10.58 -32.67 -2.47
N ALA A 536 -10.09 -31.46 -2.24
CA ALA A 536 -10.39 -30.28 -3.06
C ALA A 536 -9.15 -29.40 -3.25
N ASP A 537 -9.03 -28.85 -4.45
CA ASP A 537 -8.12 -27.77 -4.78
C ASP A 537 -8.92 -26.46 -4.72
N ILE A 538 -8.47 -25.48 -3.93
CA ILE A 538 -9.14 -24.18 -3.78
C ILE A 538 -8.23 -23.10 -4.36
N SER A 539 -8.78 -22.27 -5.24
CA SER A 539 -8.07 -21.18 -5.93
C SER A 539 -8.44 -19.81 -5.33
N ARG A 540 -9.73 -19.57 -5.08
CA ARG A 540 -10.22 -18.27 -4.58
C ARG A 540 -11.33 -18.41 -3.57
N ILE A 541 -11.37 -17.46 -2.66
CA ILE A 541 -12.46 -17.21 -1.72
C ILE A 541 -13.09 -15.88 -2.14
N ILE A 542 -14.38 -15.90 -2.44
CA ILE A 542 -15.10 -14.76 -2.98
C ILE A 542 -16.22 -14.42 -1.99
N LEU A 543 -16.25 -13.17 -1.55
CA LEU A 543 -17.34 -12.63 -0.74
C LEU A 543 -18.04 -11.56 -1.55
N LYS A 544 -19.27 -11.87 -1.96
CA LYS A 544 -20.16 -10.94 -2.64
C LYS A 544 -20.97 -10.19 -1.58
N GLU A 545 -21.30 -8.93 -1.84
CA GLU A 545 -22.38 -8.29 -1.07
C GLU A 545 -23.65 -9.12 -1.27
N ALA A 546 -24.38 -9.39 -0.19
CA ALA A 546 -25.69 -10.00 -0.33
C ALA A 546 -26.61 -9.01 -1.07
N ASP A 547 -27.40 -9.50 -2.03
CA ASP A 547 -28.48 -8.71 -2.61
C ASP A 547 -29.41 -8.28 -1.47
N LEU A 548 -29.52 -6.97 -1.24
CA LEU A 548 -30.40 -6.38 -0.20
C LEU A 548 -31.89 -6.54 -0.53
#